data_AF-A0A927MBF4-F1
#
_entry.id   AF-A0A927MBF4-F1
#
_cell.length_a   1.000
_cell.length_b   1.000
_cell.length_c   1.000
_cell.angle_alpha   90.00
_cell.angle_beta   90.00
_cell.angle_gamma   90.00
#
_symmetry.space_group_name_H-M   'P 1'
#
loop_
_entity.id
_entity.type
_entity.pdbx_description
1 polymer ?
#
loop_
_entity_poly.entity_id
_entity_poly.type
_entity_poly.pdbx_seq_one_letter_code
_entity_poly.pdbx_strand_id
1 'polypeptide(L)'
;MAKTGNDGSTSARSIRLPDQHGATGRGAADHGAAPVGGIIERAGRVARPNQRLGQVVPRRPEGITGNQWNSASRSAFDFLVSDPAGRAPSYAVEFVDPGDQTVQARRGDRMKHAVCEAVGLELFRIESSTLRPGTHGRRIVEYVIDARAFLEATGDPAEFAELSPGGPMSYRDIVGRLPDGRDGHVNDLGAMARAAAVDAYVNRELVDPILRSLQLEWKNGPAEGWAWLQVRSGAYLFERVRIWQHRFTCGIEPARLAEDLATLAVGERLRQRDGAEAPLVDRERLTGELDVLRQRRDELENPYAFDHVSFD
;
A
#
# COMPACT_ATOMS: atom_id res chain seq x y z
N MET A 1 -17.97 -38.92 52.63
CA MET A 1 -19.07 -38.01 52.99
C MET A 1 -18.63 -37.13 54.17
N ALA A 2 -18.23 -35.89 53.89
CA ALA A 2 -18.14 -34.78 54.85
C ALA A 2 -17.79 -33.48 54.11
N LYS A 3 -18.63 -32.43 54.33
CA LYS A 3 -18.33 -30.98 54.42
C LYS A 3 -17.68 -30.30 53.19
N THR A 4 -18.06 -29.11 52.73
CA THR A 4 -18.48 -27.81 53.32
C THR A 4 -18.94 -26.93 52.13
N GLY A 5 -20.01 -26.13 52.16
CA GLY A 5 -20.17 -24.88 52.90
C GLY A 5 -19.71 -23.67 52.06
N ASN A 6 -20.59 -22.73 51.73
CA ASN A 6 -20.48 -21.30 52.08
C ASN A 6 -21.52 -20.42 51.35
N ASP A 7 -22.22 -19.58 52.12
CA ASP A 7 -23.06 -18.47 51.70
C ASP A 7 -22.23 -17.26 51.25
N GLY A 8 -22.81 -16.37 50.44
CA GLY A 8 -22.17 -15.07 50.16
C GLY A 8 -22.83 -14.24 49.07
N SER A 9 -23.91 -13.55 49.42
CA SER A 9 -24.60 -12.49 48.67
C SER A 9 -23.67 -11.42 48.08
N THR A 10 -23.91 -10.98 46.83
CA THR A 10 -23.78 -9.55 46.47
C THR A 10 -24.62 -9.15 45.24
N SER A 11 -25.72 -8.45 45.55
CA SER A 11 -26.27 -7.23 44.95
C SER A 11 -26.17 -6.98 43.43
N ALA A 12 -27.35 -6.83 42.82
CA ALA A 12 -27.62 -6.39 41.47
C ALA A 12 -27.23 -4.92 41.21
N ARG A 13 -26.61 -4.64 40.06
CA ARG A 13 -26.59 -3.30 39.45
C ARG A 13 -26.91 -3.39 37.97
N SER A 14 -28.10 -2.86 37.66
CA SER A 14 -28.69 -2.60 36.35
C SER A 14 -27.85 -1.59 35.55
N ILE A 15 -27.51 -1.92 34.31
CA ILE A 15 -27.13 -0.94 33.27
C ILE A 15 -27.84 -1.33 31.98
N ARG A 16 -28.70 -0.42 31.51
CA ARG A 16 -29.52 -0.50 30.30
C ARG A 16 -28.66 -0.44 29.03
N LEU A 17 -29.08 -1.20 28.02
CA LEU A 17 -28.75 -1.05 26.59
C LEU A 17 -29.91 -0.27 25.88
N PRO A 18 -29.76 0.20 24.63
CA PRO A 18 -29.77 1.60 24.24
C PRO A 18 -31.09 2.07 23.59
N ASP A 19 -31.33 3.38 23.60
CA ASP A 19 -32.35 3.99 22.75
C ASP A 19 -31.77 4.35 21.38
N GLN A 20 -32.35 3.73 20.35
CA GLN A 20 -32.29 4.18 18.96
C GLN A 20 -33.35 5.26 18.75
N HIS A 21 -32.96 6.43 18.24
CA HIS A 21 -33.71 7.33 17.34
C HIS A 21 -32.78 8.52 17.04
N GLY A 22 -32.72 9.12 15.86
CA GLY A 22 -33.37 8.89 14.58
C GLY A 22 -32.58 9.66 13.52
N ALA A 23 -32.56 9.12 12.31
CA ALA A 23 -32.00 9.77 11.14
C ALA A 23 -32.92 10.90 10.65
N THR A 24 -32.37 12.03 10.23
CA THR A 24 -32.85 12.79 9.05
C THR A 24 -31.75 13.76 8.58
N GLY A 25 -31.47 13.79 7.27
CA GLY A 25 -30.93 14.99 6.63
C GLY A 25 -29.80 14.86 5.59
N ARG A 26 -30.13 14.32 4.40
CA ARG A 26 -29.73 14.78 3.05
C ARG A 26 -28.22 14.92 2.68
N GLY A 27 -27.80 14.01 1.79
CA GLY A 27 -27.45 14.38 0.41
C GLY A 27 -26.01 14.78 0.10
N ALA A 28 -25.14 13.79 -0.08
CA ALA A 28 -24.07 13.79 -1.08
C ALA A 28 -23.83 12.33 -1.48
N ALA A 29 -23.63 12.06 -2.77
CA ALA A 29 -23.43 10.72 -3.30
C ALA A 29 -22.19 10.07 -2.65
N ASP A 30 -22.43 9.20 -1.68
CA ASP A 30 -21.45 8.34 -1.05
C ASP A 30 -21.35 7.07 -1.89
N HIS A 31 -20.38 7.05 -2.80
CA HIS A 31 -19.99 5.79 -3.45
C HIS A 31 -19.39 4.92 -2.35
N GLY A 32 -20.16 3.90 -1.92
CA GLY A 32 -19.88 3.02 -0.80
C GLY A 32 -18.44 2.55 -0.68
N ALA A 33 -17.61 3.38 -0.05
CA ALA A 33 -16.26 3.05 0.32
C ALA A 33 -16.35 2.21 1.59
N ALA A 34 -15.86 0.97 1.53
CA ALA A 34 -15.66 0.17 2.73
C ALA A 34 -14.87 1.01 3.76
N PRO A 35 -15.23 0.97 5.06
CA PRO A 35 -14.58 1.81 6.05
C PRO A 35 -13.06 1.57 6.03
N VAL A 36 -12.30 2.66 5.82
CA VAL A 36 -10.84 2.64 5.99
C VAL A 36 -10.57 2.12 7.41
N GLY A 37 -9.74 1.08 7.52
CA GLY A 37 -9.59 0.27 8.74
C GLY A 37 -9.29 1.08 10.01
N GLY A 38 -9.47 0.45 11.18
CA GLY A 38 -9.25 1.09 12.47
C GLY A 38 -7.82 1.60 12.71
N ILE A 39 -7.59 2.26 13.85
CA ILE A 39 -6.27 2.73 14.27
C ILE A 39 -5.27 1.56 14.29
N ILE A 40 -4.07 1.79 13.77
CA ILE A 40 -2.97 0.81 13.76
C ILE A 40 -1.90 1.31 14.73
N GLU A 41 -1.52 0.47 15.69
CA GLU A 41 -0.40 0.70 16.59
C GLU A 41 0.70 -0.31 16.27
N ARG A 42 1.87 0.17 15.84
CA ARG A 42 2.98 -0.71 15.43
C ARG A 42 4.31 0.02 15.53
N ALA A 43 5.34 -0.67 16.04
CA ALA A 43 6.69 -0.11 16.22
C ALA A 43 6.72 1.29 16.89
N GLY A 44 5.91 1.47 17.95
CA GLY A 44 5.77 2.75 18.67
C GLY A 44 5.03 3.86 17.92
N ARG A 45 4.54 3.61 16.70
CA ARG A 45 3.82 4.56 15.86
C ARG A 45 2.33 4.28 15.87
N VAL A 46 1.55 5.33 15.62
CA VAL A 46 0.10 5.26 15.49
C VAL A 46 -0.31 5.76 14.10
N ALA A 47 -0.86 4.88 13.27
CA ALA A 47 -1.50 5.25 12.01
C ALA A 47 -2.99 5.49 12.23
N ARG A 48 -3.44 6.72 11.95
CA ARG A 48 -4.83 7.13 12.08
C ARG A 48 -5.47 7.25 10.70
N PRO A 49 -6.62 6.59 10.46
CA PRO A 49 -7.30 6.68 9.18
C PRO A 49 -8.00 8.03 9.01
N ASN A 50 -8.25 8.42 7.75
CA ASN A 50 -9.16 9.50 7.36
C ASN A 50 -8.92 10.86 8.04
N GLN A 51 -7.66 11.18 8.35
CA GLN A 51 -7.30 12.48 8.95
C GLN A 51 -7.21 13.54 7.87
N ARG A 52 -7.85 14.69 8.10
CA ARG A 52 -7.76 15.85 7.21
C ARG A 52 -6.52 16.67 7.50
N LEU A 53 -5.93 17.25 6.45
CA LEU A 53 -4.76 18.11 6.62
C LEU A 53 -5.01 19.29 7.55
N GLY A 54 -6.21 19.89 7.52
CA GLY A 54 -6.59 20.97 8.43
C GLY A 54 -6.79 20.57 9.89
N GLN A 55 -6.95 19.27 10.19
CA GLN A 55 -6.97 18.77 11.57
C GLN A 55 -5.56 18.64 12.15
N VAL A 56 -4.57 18.46 11.27
CA VAL A 56 -3.17 18.26 11.60
C VAL A 56 -2.41 19.59 11.66
N VAL A 57 -2.72 20.47 10.70
CA VAL A 57 -2.07 21.76 10.52
C VAL A 57 -3.07 22.84 10.95
N PRO A 58 -2.92 23.43 12.16
CA PRO A 58 -3.96 24.28 12.73
C PRO A 58 -4.09 25.65 12.05
N ARG A 59 -3.07 26.08 11.31
CA ARG A 59 -3.01 27.39 10.64
C ARG A 59 -2.35 27.27 9.27
N ARG A 60 -2.76 28.13 8.34
CA ARG A 60 -2.13 28.25 7.02
C ARG A 60 -0.61 28.44 7.17
N PRO A 61 0.21 27.57 6.55
CA PRO A 61 1.67 27.73 6.57
C PRO A 61 2.13 28.99 5.83
N GLU A 62 3.31 29.48 6.17
CA GLU A 62 3.96 30.56 5.42
C GLU A 62 4.24 30.12 3.97
N GLY A 63 4.22 31.06 3.02
CA GLY A 63 4.40 30.76 1.59
C GLY A 63 3.20 30.09 0.89
N ILE A 64 2.22 29.57 1.64
CA ILE A 64 1.01 28.96 1.07
C ILE A 64 -0.07 30.02 0.84
N THR A 65 -0.62 30.08 -0.37
CA THR A 65 -1.75 30.98 -0.68
C THR A 65 -3.04 30.56 0.01
N GLY A 66 -3.97 31.51 0.24
CA GLY A 66 -5.29 31.20 0.81
C GLY A 66 -6.07 30.17 -0.01
N ASN A 67 -5.95 30.20 -1.34
CA ASN A 67 -6.59 29.23 -2.23
C ASN A 67 -6.01 27.81 -2.04
N GLN A 68 -4.69 27.67 -2.02
CA GLN A 68 -4.02 26.39 -1.74
C GLN A 68 -4.46 25.83 -0.39
N TRP A 69 -4.45 26.67 0.67
CA TRP A 69 -4.86 26.26 2.01
C TRP A 69 -6.33 25.83 2.09
N ASN A 70 -7.24 26.63 1.53
CA ASN A 70 -8.66 26.32 1.54
C ASN A 70 -8.94 25.00 0.80
N SER A 71 -8.24 24.73 -0.30
CA SER A 71 -8.37 23.46 -1.02
C SER A 71 -7.79 22.31 -0.21
N ALA A 72 -6.52 22.41 0.20
CA ALA A 72 -5.76 21.31 0.80
C ALA A 72 -6.25 20.94 2.21
N SER A 73 -6.67 21.91 3.03
CA SER A 73 -7.10 21.67 4.42
C SER A 73 -8.29 20.70 4.55
N ARG A 74 -9.09 20.58 3.48
CA ARG A 74 -10.25 19.66 3.43
C ARG A 74 -9.89 18.26 2.96
N SER A 75 -8.75 18.08 2.32
CA SER A 75 -8.28 16.79 1.83
C SER A 75 -7.94 15.87 3.00
N ALA A 76 -8.48 14.65 2.97
CA ALA A 76 -8.12 13.59 3.90
C ALA A 76 -6.96 12.77 3.35
N PHE A 77 -6.21 12.14 4.25
CA PHE A 77 -5.29 11.05 3.95
C PHE A 77 -5.94 9.72 4.30
N ASP A 78 -5.63 8.65 3.56
CA ASP A 78 -6.08 7.31 3.93
C ASP A 78 -5.51 6.92 5.28
N PHE A 79 -4.22 7.14 5.49
CA PHE A 79 -3.57 6.99 6.78
C PHE A 79 -2.58 8.12 7.06
N LEU A 80 -2.57 8.59 8.31
CA LEU A 80 -1.58 9.52 8.82
C LEU A 80 -0.82 8.87 9.97
N VAL A 81 0.50 8.75 9.84
CA VAL A 81 1.34 8.00 10.77
C VAL A 81 2.12 8.96 11.67
N SER A 82 2.02 8.77 12.98
CA SER A 82 2.79 9.54 13.95
C SER A 82 4.27 9.16 13.97
N ASP A 83 5.11 10.05 14.48
CA ASP A 83 6.43 9.67 14.98
C ASP A 83 6.33 8.65 16.15
N PRO A 84 7.42 7.95 16.50
CA PRO A 84 7.45 7.03 17.64
C PRO A 84 7.14 7.68 18.99
N ALA A 85 7.36 9.00 19.10
CA ALA A 85 7.07 9.75 20.32
C ALA A 85 5.58 10.12 20.43
N GLY A 86 4.78 9.85 19.40
CA GLY A 86 3.37 10.20 19.31
C GLY A 86 3.08 11.71 19.26
N ARG A 87 4.10 12.55 19.02
CA ARG A 87 4.02 14.01 19.16
C ARG A 87 3.53 14.72 17.91
N ALA A 88 3.93 14.22 16.74
CA ALA A 88 3.58 14.81 15.45
C ALA A 88 3.40 13.73 14.38
N PRO A 89 2.58 13.97 13.35
CA PRO A 89 2.57 13.13 12.17
C PRO A 89 3.90 13.26 11.42
N SER A 90 4.50 12.11 11.09
CA SER A 90 5.76 12.03 10.37
C SER A 90 5.53 11.89 8.86
N TYR A 91 4.58 11.04 8.45
CA TYR A 91 4.24 10.84 7.06
C TYR A 91 2.76 10.45 6.88
N ALA A 92 2.26 10.61 5.66
CA ALA A 92 0.96 10.12 5.25
C ALA A 92 1.08 9.04 4.17
N VAL A 93 0.12 8.12 4.16
CA VAL A 93 -0.03 7.07 3.14
C VAL A 93 -1.34 7.30 2.40
N GLU A 94 -1.27 7.23 1.06
CA GLU A 94 -2.41 7.42 0.17
C GLU A 94 -2.55 6.27 -0.83
N PHE A 95 -3.78 5.86 -1.07
CA PHE A 95 -4.18 4.87 -2.05
C PHE A 95 -5.07 5.52 -3.09
N VAL A 96 -4.70 5.39 -4.35
CA VAL A 96 -5.37 6.09 -5.44
C VAL A 96 -5.68 5.13 -6.57
N ASP A 97 -6.94 5.12 -7.01
CA ASP A 97 -7.29 4.50 -8.28
C ASP A 97 -6.84 5.41 -9.43
N PRO A 98 -5.99 4.91 -10.36
CA PRO A 98 -5.67 5.65 -11.59
C PRO A 98 -6.89 6.12 -12.38
N GLY A 99 -8.01 5.38 -12.33
CA GLY A 99 -9.27 5.73 -12.97
C GLY A 99 -9.93 7.00 -12.42
N ASP A 100 -9.66 7.34 -11.16
CA ASP A 100 -10.23 8.52 -10.49
C ASP A 100 -9.41 9.80 -10.72
N GLN A 101 -8.25 9.70 -11.39
CA GLN A 101 -7.29 10.79 -11.57
C GLN A 101 -7.69 11.80 -12.67
N THR A 102 -8.76 12.55 -12.41
CA THR A 102 -9.20 13.68 -13.23
C THR A 102 -8.23 14.87 -13.17
N VAL A 103 -8.33 15.81 -14.12
CA VAL A 103 -7.54 17.06 -14.12
C VAL A 103 -7.75 17.86 -12.82
N GLN A 104 -8.97 17.86 -12.30
CA GLN A 104 -9.31 18.52 -11.05
C GLN A 104 -8.69 17.81 -9.84
N ALA A 105 -8.72 16.47 -9.79
CA ALA A 105 -8.06 15.68 -8.76
C ALA A 105 -6.56 15.99 -8.72
N ARG A 106 -5.88 15.95 -9.88
CA ARG A 106 -4.45 16.29 -9.99
C ARG A 106 -4.14 17.71 -9.53
N ARG A 107 -5.04 18.67 -9.78
CA ARG A 107 -4.87 20.05 -9.27
C ARG A 107 -5.00 20.10 -7.76
N GLY A 108 -5.97 19.40 -7.19
CA GLY A 108 -6.13 19.24 -5.74
C GLY A 108 -4.89 18.63 -5.11
N ASP A 109 -4.34 17.59 -5.72
CA ASP A 109 -3.12 16.92 -5.26
C ASP A 109 -1.92 17.85 -5.26
N ARG A 110 -1.72 18.65 -6.32
CA ARG A 110 -0.65 19.66 -6.35
C ARG A 110 -0.78 20.68 -5.21
N MET A 111 -2.00 21.12 -4.91
CA MET A 111 -2.24 22.04 -3.79
C MET A 111 -1.97 21.36 -2.45
N LYS A 112 -2.37 20.10 -2.31
CA LYS A 112 -2.14 19.29 -1.11
C LYS A 112 -0.64 19.07 -0.88
N HIS A 113 0.09 18.65 -1.90
CA HIS A 113 1.53 18.42 -1.87
C HIS A 113 2.29 19.68 -1.48
N ALA A 114 1.93 20.85 -2.05
CA ALA A 114 2.56 22.11 -1.68
C ALA A 114 2.40 22.43 -0.18
N VAL A 115 1.23 22.15 0.40
CA VAL A 115 1.01 22.35 1.84
C VAL A 115 1.78 21.32 2.68
N CYS A 116 1.81 20.06 2.27
CA CYS A 116 2.61 19.02 2.93
C CYS A 116 4.09 19.36 2.95
N GLU A 117 4.63 19.84 1.82
CA GLU A 117 6.00 20.31 1.70
C GLU A 117 6.28 21.47 2.68
N ALA A 118 5.41 22.47 2.72
CA ALA A 118 5.56 23.64 3.59
C ALA A 118 5.53 23.31 5.09
N VAL A 119 4.90 22.20 5.49
CA VAL A 119 4.86 21.74 6.89
C VAL A 119 5.82 20.59 7.18
N GLY A 120 6.59 20.15 6.18
CA GLY A 120 7.51 19.02 6.30
C GLY A 120 6.83 17.66 6.47
N LEU A 121 5.58 17.50 6.06
CA LEU A 121 4.87 16.22 6.08
C LEU A 121 5.27 15.40 4.86
N GLU A 122 5.90 14.25 5.09
CA GLU A 122 6.27 13.31 4.03
C GLU A 122 5.04 12.59 3.46
N LEU A 123 5.08 12.24 2.18
CA LEU A 123 3.98 11.53 1.50
C LEU A 123 4.46 10.26 0.81
N PHE A 124 3.72 9.19 1.04
CA PHE A 124 3.86 7.91 0.35
C PHE A 124 2.54 7.55 -0.34
N ARG A 125 2.50 7.65 -1.67
CA ARG A 125 1.29 7.43 -2.45
C ARG A 125 1.43 6.20 -3.34
N ILE A 126 0.43 5.33 -3.25
CA ILE A 126 0.30 4.10 -4.03
C ILE A 126 -0.86 4.28 -4.99
N GLU A 127 -0.57 4.30 -6.29
CA GLU A 127 -1.58 4.22 -7.33
C GLU A 127 -1.77 2.77 -7.77
N SER A 128 -2.99 2.26 -7.67
CA SER A 128 -3.35 0.88 -8.07
C SER A 128 -4.84 0.77 -8.37
N SER A 129 -5.21 -0.03 -9.37
CA SER A 129 -6.61 -0.41 -9.63
C SER A 129 -7.16 -1.43 -8.62
N THR A 130 -6.29 -2.12 -7.88
CA THR A 130 -6.69 -3.24 -7.00
C THR A 130 -6.47 -2.92 -5.53
N LEU A 131 -5.34 -2.31 -5.20
CA LEU A 131 -5.01 -2.01 -3.81
C LEU A 131 -5.88 -0.85 -3.32
N ARG A 132 -6.48 -1.06 -2.16
CA ARG A 132 -7.51 -0.19 -1.57
C ARG A 132 -7.25 -0.02 -0.08
N PRO A 133 -7.52 1.18 0.47
CA PRO A 133 -7.20 1.48 1.86
C PRO A 133 -8.00 0.64 2.85
N GLY A 134 -9.30 0.38 2.58
CA GLY A 134 -10.15 -0.43 3.45
C GLY A 134 -9.80 -1.93 3.49
N THR A 135 -9.31 -2.48 2.37
CA THR A 135 -9.05 -3.93 2.25
C THR A 135 -7.59 -4.28 2.49
N HIS A 136 -6.67 -3.47 1.95
CA HIS A 136 -5.23 -3.78 1.91
C HIS A 136 -4.40 -2.80 2.76
N GLY A 137 -4.97 -1.64 3.09
CA GLY A 137 -4.26 -0.54 3.73
C GLY A 137 -3.57 -0.94 5.01
N ARG A 138 -4.23 -1.71 5.89
CA ARG A 138 -3.63 -2.18 7.14
C ARG A 138 -2.31 -2.93 6.92
N ARG A 139 -2.33 -3.97 6.07
CA ARG A 139 -1.14 -4.80 5.80
C ARG A 139 0.00 -3.96 5.23
N ILE A 140 -0.30 -3.08 4.28
CA ILE A 140 0.71 -2.26 3.60
C ILE A 140 1.27 -1.19 4.53
N VAL A 141 0.43 -0.53 5.33
CA VAL A 141 0.87 0.48 6.30
C VAL A 141 1.70 -0.15 7.41
N GLU A 142 1.28 -1.31 7.95
CA GLU A 142 2.08 -2.04 8.93
C GLU A 142 3.46 -2.43 8.37
N TYR A 143 3.50 -2.90 7.13
CA TYR A 143 4.75 -3.23 6.45
C TYR A 143 5.69 -2.03 6.33
N VAL A 144 5.15 -0.88 5.90
CA VAL A 144 5.91 0.35 5.75
C VAL A 144 6.42 0.88 7.09
N ILE A 145 5.62 0.77 8.14
CA ILE A 145 6.02 1.11 9.51
C ILE A 145 7.22 0.26 9.95
N ASP A 146 7.14 -1.06 9.73
CA ASP A 146 8.22 -1.97 10.11
C ASP A 146 9.49 -1.73 9.30
N ALA A 147 9.35 -1.51 7.98
CA ALA A 147 10.48 -1.20 7.11
C ALA A 147 11.20 0.07 7.56
N ARG A 148 10.44 1.12 7.90
CA ARG A 148 11.02 2.37 8.42
C ARG A 148 11.65 2.19 9.80
N ALA A 149 11.03 1.41 10.69
CA ALA A 149 11.61 1.12 11.99
C ALA A 149 12.92 0.32 11.87
N PHE A 150 12.99 -0.60 10.89
CA PHE A 150 14.22 -1.32 10.56
C PHE A 150 15.30 -0.35 10.09
N LEU A 151 15.00 0.52 9.10
CA LEU A 151 15.93 1.53 8.60
C LEU A 151 16.49 2.40 9.75
N GLU A 152 15.62 2.89 10.63
CA GLU A 152 16.04 3.72 11.77
C GLU A 152 16.92 2.95 12.78
N ALA A 153 16.71 1.65 12.94
CA ALA A 153 17.50 0.82 13.83
C ALA A 153 18.87 0.45 13.24
N THR A 154 18.95 0.31 11.91
CA THR A 154 20.18 -0.07 11.20
C THR A 154 21.00 1.12 10.72
N GLY A 155 20.40 2.30 10.61
CA GLY A 155 21.06 3.49 10.08
C GLY A 155 21.15 3.47 8.54
N ASP A 156 22.18 4.12 8.01
CA ASP A 156 22.41 4.17 6.57
C ASP A 156 22.71 2.76 6.01
N PRO A 157 22.05 2.31 4.92
CA PRO A 157 22.26 0.97 4.38
C PRO A 157 23.71 0.67 3.97
N ALA A 158 24.46 1.66 3.49
CA ALA A 158 25.86 1.46 3.10
C ALA A 158 26.75 1.30 4.34
N GLU A 159 26.56 2.14 5.36
CA GLU A 159 27.27 2.01 6.64
C GLU A 159 26.92 0.68 7.34
N PHE A 160 25.65 0.29 7.32
CA PHE A 160 25.20 -0.98 7.90
C PHE A 160 25.82 -2.19 7.20
N ALA A 161 25.97 -2.14 5.87
CA ALA A 161 26.61 -3.20 5.10
C ALA A 161 28.09 -3.40 5.47
N GLU A 162 28.79 -2.31 5.80
CA GLU A 162 30.17 -2.36 6.28
C GLU A 162 30.26 -2.96 7.69
N LEU A 163 29.33 -2.59 8.59
CA LEU A 163 29.30 -3.06 9.97
C LEU A 163 28.79 -4.50 10.11
N SER A 164 27.94 -4.95 9.18
CA SER A 164 27.34 -6.27 9.16
C SER A 164 27.47 -6.91 7.78
N PRO A 165 28.69 -7.35 7.38
CA PRO A 165 28.89 -8.02 6.10
C PRO A 165 28.02 -9.28 5.99
N GLY A 166 27.15 -9.33 4.98
CA GLY A 166 26.19 -10.42 4.78
C GLY A 166 24.87 -10.28 5.56
N GLY A 167 24.68 -9.19 6.31
CA GLY A 167 23.40 -8.82 6.89
C GLY A 167 22.38 -8.36 5.83
N PRO A 168 21.09 -8.30 6.18
CA PRO A 168 20.05 -7.82 5.27
C PRO A 168 20.22 -6.32 5.02
N MET A 169 20.28 -5.93 3.74
CA MET A 169 20.42 -4.52 3.32
C MET A 169 19.15 -3.70 3.54
N SER A 170 18.00 -4.36 3.62
CA SER A 170 16.71 -3.75 3.90
C SER A 170 15.81 -4.70 4.67
N TYR A 171 14.71 -4.18 5.22
CA TYR A 171 13.68 -4.99 5.85
C TYR A 171 13.15 -6.10 4.94
N ARG A 172 13.08 -5.82 3.63
CA ARG A 172 12.63 -6.76 2.60
C ARG A 172 13.58 -7.94 2.39
N ASP A 173 14.87 -7.76 2.72
CA ASP A 173 15.94 -8.74 2.48
C ASP A 173 16.12 -9.74 3.61
N ILE A 174 15.41 -9.57 4.73
CA ILE A 174 15.49 -10.50 5.86
C ILE A 174 15.14 -11.92 5.37
N VAL A 175 16.13 -12.80 5.42
CA VAL A 175 15.97 -14.22 5.11
C VAL A 175 15.60 -14.97 6.39
N GLY A 176 14.60 -15.82 6.29
CA GLY A 176 14.18 -16.70 7.37
C GLY A 176 13.43 -17.90 6.82
N ARG A 177 12.84 -18.68 7.72
CA ARG A 177 12.09 -19.88 7.35
C ARG A 177 10.69 -19.52 6.86
N LEU A 178 10.37 -19.91 5.63
CA LEU A 178 9.05 -19.76 5.03
C LEU A 178 8.09 -20.88 5.51
N PRO A 179 6.75 -20.71 5.36
CA PRO A 179 5.77 -21.72 5.77
C PRO A 179 5.94 -23.09 5.10
N ASP A 180 6.54 -23.13 3.90
CA ASP A 180 6.83 -24.36 3.16
C ASP A 180 8.13 -25.06 3.64
N GLY A 181 8.79 -24.51 4.66
CA GLY A 181 10.02 -25.04 5.21
C GLY A 181 11.25 -24.76 4.34
N ARG A 182 11.22 -23.84 3.39
CA ARG A 182 12.44 -23.35 2.72
C ARG A 182 12.92 -22.05 3.36
N ASP A 183 14.18 -21.72 3.12
CA ASP A 183 14.70 -20.40 3.49
C ASP A 183 14.39 -19.42 2.35
N GLY A 184 13.96 -18.21 2.70
CA GLY A 184 13.64 -17.17 1.74
C GLY A 184 13.29 -15.86 2.43
N HIS A 185 12.94 -14.86 1.63
CA HIS A 185 12.63 -13.53 2.16
C HIS A 185 11.27 -13.53 2.88
N VAL A 186 11.31 -13.42 4.21
CA VAL A 186 10.09 -13.51 5.04
C VAL A 186 9.18 -12.30 4.93
N ASN A 187 9.74 -11.18 4.45
CA ASN A 187 9.05 -9.89 4.29
C ASN A 187 8.73 -9.59 2.81
N ASP A 188 8.68 -10.62 1.97
CA ASP A 188 8.19 -10.50 0.60
C ASP A 188 6.65 -10.35 0.59
N LEU A 189 6.16 -9.16 0.24
CA LEU A 189 4.72 -8.92 0.14
C LEU A 189 4.05 -9.80 -0.94
N GLY A 190 4.80 -10.17 -1.97
CA GLY A 190 4.38 -11.01 -3.08
C GLY A 190 4.50 -12.52 -2.84
N ALA A 191 5.19 -12.98 -1.79
CA ALA A 191 5.39 -14.41 -1.54
C ALA A 191 4.07 -15.20 -1.46
N MET A 192 3.06 -14.67 -0.79
CA MET A 192 1.74 -15.31 -0.71
C MET A 192 1.03 -15.37 -2.07
N ALA A 193 1.24 -14.37 -2.95
CA ALA A 193 0.66 -14.39 -4.29
C ALA A 193 1.32 -15.45 -5.17
N ARG A 194 2.65 -15.60 -5.07
CA ARG A 194 3.39 -16.65 -5.79
C ARG A 194 3.00 -18.05 -5.31
N ALA A 195 2.83 -18.25 -4.00
CA ALA A 195 2.33 -19.51 -3.45
C ALA A 195 0.91 -19.82 -3.97
N ALA A 196 -0.01 -18.85 -3.93
CA ALA A 196 -1.36 -19.02 -4.44
C ALA A 196 -1.40 -19.34 -5.95
N ALA A 197 -0.49 -18.78 -6.75
CA ALA A 197 -0.37 -19.13 -8.17
C ALA A 197 0.06 -20.58 -8.38
N VAL A 198 0.99 -21.10 -7.55
CA VAL A 198 1.37 -22.52 -7.58
C VAL A 198 0.17 -23.40 -7.22
N ASP A 199 -0.55 -23.08 -6.15
CA ASP A 199 -1.72 -23.84 -5.71
C ASP A 199 -2.82 -23.87 -6.79
N ALA A 200 -3.13 -22.72 -7.39
CA ALA A 200 -4.12 -22.62 -8.46
C ALA A 200 -3.70 -23.41 -9.72
N TYR A 201 -2.40 -23.43 -10.04
CA TYR A 201 -1.89 -24.28 -11.12
C TYR A 201 -2.03 -25.78 -10.81
N VAL A 202 -1.69 -26.21 -9.59
CA VAL A 202 -1.86 -27.60 -9.13
C VAL A 202 -3.34 -28.02 -9.22
N ASN A 203 -4.26 -27.10 -8.92
CA ASN A 203 -5.70 -27.31 -9.04
C ASN A 203 -6.23 -27.19 -10.48
N ARG A 204 -5.35 -27.02 -11.48
CA ARG A 204 -5.68 -26.88 -12.92
C ARG A 204 -6.52 -25.65 -13.25
N GLU A 205 -6.40 -24.61 -12.44
CA GLU A 205 -7.09 -23.34 -12.63
C GLU A 205 -6.24 -22.31 -13.37
N LEU A 206 -4.94 -22.57 -13.53
CA LEU A 206 -4.00 -21.77 -14.31
C LEU A 206 -3.29 -22.66 -15.32
N VAL A 207 -2.85 -22.05 -16.42
CA VAL A 207 -2.00 -22.71 -17.43
C VAL A 207 -0.51 -22.57 -17.12
N ASP A 208 -0.13 -21.61 -16.28
CA ASP A 208 1.25 -21.31 -15.90
C ASP A 208 1.29 -20.82 -14.44
N PRO A 209 2.09 -21.45 -13.54
CA PRO A 209 2.22 -20.99 -12.16
C PRO A 209 3.12 -19.75 -12.02
N ILE A 210 3.84 -19.35 -13.08
CA ILE A 210 4.87 -18.30 -12.99
C ILE A 210 4.22 -16.92 -13.01
N LEU A 211 4.13 -16.32 -11.81
CA LEU A 211 3.87 -14.89 -11.65
C LEU A 211 5.14 -14.12 -12.00
N ARG A 212 5.09 -13.40 -13.13
CA ARG A 212 6.18 -12.57 -13.63
C ARG A 212 5.99 -11.13 -13.20
N SER A 213 7.09 -10.41 -13.05
CA SER A 213 7.08 -9.03 -12.60
C SER A 213 8.22 -8.24 -13.23
N LEU A 214 8.06 -6.91 -13.24
CA LEU A 214 9.01 -5.95 -13.78
C LEU A 214 8.99 -4.71 -12.87
N GLN A 215 10.16 -4.15 -12.61
CA GLN A 215 10.32 -2.90 -11.88
C GLN A 215 10.94 -1.82 -12.79
N LEU A 216 10.47 -0.59 -12.63
CA LEU A 216 10.83 0.56 -13.47
C LEU A 216 10.96 1.80 -12.59
N GLU A 217 11.92 2.67 -12.94
CA GLU A 217 12.04 4.00 -12.35
C GLU A 217 12.03 5.06 -13.45
N TRP A 218 11.12 6.02 -13.32
CA TRP A 218 10.98 7.13 -14.26
C TRP A 218 11.79 8.34 -13.78
N LYS A 219 12.49 9.00 -14.70
CA LYS A 219 13.20 10.26 -14.44
C LYS A 219 12.23 11.31 -13.93
N ASN A 220 12.47 11.81 -12.71
CA ASN A 220 11.58 12.76 -12.02
C ASN A 220 10.12 12.28 -11.91
N GLY A 221 9.89 10.98 -11.91
CA GLY A 221 8.57 10.37 -11.93
C GLY A 221 8.35 9.37 -10.80
N PRO A 222 7.33 8.52 -10.91
CA PRO A 222 7.08 7.48 -9.93
C PRO A 222 8.08 6.33 -10.11
N ALA A 223 8.21 5.52 -9.07
CA ALA A 223 8.62 4.14 -9.23
C ALA A 223 7.41 3.31 -9.69
N GLU A 224 7.61 2.36 -10.57
CA GLU A 224 6.53 1.60 -11.20
C GLU A 224 6.83 0.10 -11.20
N GLY A 225 5.86 -0.68 -10.74
CA GLY A 225 5.92 -2.13 -10.71
C GLY A 225 4.81 -2.72 -11.59
N TRP A 226 5.17 -3.67 -12.44
CA TRP A 226 4.25 -4.45 -13.25
C TRP A 226 4.29 -5.89 -12.75
N ALA A 227 3.14 -6.55 -12.73
CA ALA A 227 3.05 -7.97 -12.48
C ALA A 227 1.97 -8.61 -13.34
N TRP A 228 2.22 -9.83 -13.82
CA TRP A 228 1.26 -10.58 -14.59
C TRP A 228 1.32 -12.08 -14.33
N LEU A 229 0.17 -12.72 -14.51
CA LEU A 229 -0.03 -14.16 -14.36
C LEU A 229 -0.97 -14.66 -15.45
N GLN A 230 -0.55 -15.69 -16.19
CA GLN A 230 -1.36 -16.26 -17.25
C GLN A 230 -2.41 -17.23 -16.69
N VAL A 231 -3.69 -16.91 -16.88
CA VAL A 231 -4.79 -17.72 -16.37
C VAL A 231 -5.18 -18.80 -17.38
N ARG A 232 -5.29 -18.41 -18.64
CA ARG A 232 -5.54 -19.29 -19.80
C ARG A 232 -4.77 -18.78 -21.00
N SER A 233 -4.70 -19.56 -22.07
CA SER A 233 -3.96 -19.16 -23.27
C SER A 233 -4.37 -17.76 -23.74
N GLY A 234 -3.39 -16.87 -23.86
CA GLY A 234 -3.59 -15.47 -24.27
C GLY A 234 -4.31 -14.54 -23.29
N ALA A 235 -4.68 -14.99 -22.07
CA ALA A 235 -5.42 -14.17 -21.11
C ALA A 235 -4.74 -14.11 -19.74
N TYR A 236 -4.50 -12.88 -19.28
CA TYR A 236 -3.63 -12.58 -18.15
C TYR A 236 -4.36 -11.78 -17.08
N LEU A 237 -4.06 -12.07 -15.81
CA LEU A 237 -4.14 -11.06 -14.78
C LEU A 237 -2.95 -10.13 -14.94
N PHE A 238 -3.19 -8.83 -14.89
CA PHE A 238 -2.15 -7.81 -15.02
C PHE A 238 -2.44 -6.67 -14.06
N GLU A 239 -1.42 -6.27 -13.32
CA GLU A 239 -1.48 -5.10 -12.45
C GLU A 239 -0.28 -4.21 -12.68
N ARG A 240 -0.54 -2.91 -12.62
CA ARG A 240 0.44 -1.84 -12.62
C ARG A 240 0.26 -1.03 -11.34
N VAL A 241 1.31 -0.95 -10.54
CA VAL A 241 1.36 -0.14 -9.33
C VAL A 241 2.38 0.97 -9.52
N ARG A 242 2.01 2.21 -9.17
CA ARG A 242 2.94 3.33 -9.14
C ARG A 242 3.10 3.84 -7.73
N ILE A 243 4.33 4.15 -7.36
CA ILE A 243 4.70 4.74 -6.09
C ILE A 243 5.20 6.15 -6.35
N TRP A 244 4.54 7.13 -5.73
CA TRP A 244 5.03 8.50 -5.65
C TRP A 244 5.47 8.78 -4.23
N GLN A 245 6.70 9.28 -4.09
CA GLN A 245 7.27 9.64 -2.80
C GLN A 245 7.57 11.13 -2.78
N HIS A 246 7.20 11.80 -1.70
CA HIS A 246 7.64 13.15 -1.42
C HIS A 246 8.36 13.16 -0.08
N ARG A 247 9.69 13.27 -0.12
CA ARG A 247 10.60 13.24 1.04
C ARG A 247 10.52 11.96 1.89
N PHE A 248 9.72 10.99 1.47
CA PHE A 248 9.45 9.77 2.18
C PHE A 248 10.50 8.71 1.87
N THR A 249 10.95 8.00 2.90
CA THR A 249 11.71 6.75 2.77
C THR A 249 11.31 5.76 3.86
N CYS A 250 11.36 4.47 3.53
CA CYS A 250 11.23 3.37 4.48
C CYS A 250 12.38 2.36 4.37
N GLY A 251 13.46 2.70 3.65
CA GLY A 251 14.64 1.82 3.52
C GLY A 251 14.49 0.69 2.51
N ILE A 252 13.41 0.69 1.71
CA ILE A 252 13.22 -0.22 0.57
C ILE A 252 13.29 0.62 -0.70
N GLU A 253 14.03 0.12 -1.69
CA GLU A 253 14.09 0.73 -3.03
C GLU A 253 12.68 0.90 -3.61
N PRO A 254 12.29 2.11 -4.07
CA PRO A 254 10.93 2.38 -4.52
C PRO A 254 10.45 1.47 -5.66
N ALA A 255 11.29 1.17 -6.66
CA ALA A 255 10.96 0.27 -7.76
C ALA A 255 10.60 -1.14 -7.27
N ARG A 256 11.41 -1.65 -6.35
CA ARG A 256 11.24 -2.97 -5.76
C ARG A 256 9.98 -3.06 -4.90
N LEU A 257 9.69 -2.01 -4.12
CA LEU A 257 8.44 -1.93 -3.38
C LEU A 257 7.22 -1.88 -4.32
N ALA A 258 7.32 -1.17 -5.44
CA ALA A 258 6.26 -1.11 -6.43
C ALA A 258 6.01 -2.48 -7.09
N GLU A 259 7.08 -3.22 -7.40
CA GLU A 259 7.02 -4.58 -7.94
C GLU A 259 6.35 -5.57 -6.97
N ASP A 260 6.75 -5.54 -5.70
CA ASP A 260 6.16 -6.35 -4.63
C ASP A 260 4.67 -6.04 -4.46
N LEU A 261 4.27 -4.77 -4.52
CA LEU A 261 2.87 -4.35 -4.44
C LEU A 261 2.08 -4.75 -5.70
N ALA A 262 2.68 -4.71 -6.90
CA ALA A 262 2.05 -5.20 -8.12
C ALA A 262 1.81 -6.72 -8.04
N THR A 263 2.81 -7.46 -7.55
CA THR A 263 2.71 -8.90 -7.30
C THR A 263 1.61 -9.23 -6.30
N LEU A 264 1.54 -8.47 -5.19
CA LEU A 264 0.46 -8.57 -4.21
C LEU A 264 -0.91 -8.34 -4.87
N ALA A 265 -1.04 -7.30 -5.69
CA ALA A 265 -2.28 -6.95 -6.37
C ALA A 265 -2.77 -8.07 -7.32
N VAL A 266 -1.86 -8.69 -8.11
CA VAL A 266 -2.20 -9.87 -8.92
C VAL A 266 -2.72 -11.01 -8.05
N GLY A 267 -2.09 -11.26 -6.89
CA GLY A 267 -2.53 -12.27 -5.94
C GLY A 267 -3.93 -12.02 -5.35
N GLU A 268 -4.27 -10.75 -5.08
CA GLU A 268 -5.62 -10.37 -4.64
C GLU A 268 -6.67 -10.67 -5.72
N ARG A 269 -6.34 -10.35 -6.98
CA ARG A 269 -7.22 -10.64 -8.11
C ARG A 269 -7.38 -12.13 -8.38
N LEU A 270 -6.31 -12.90 -8.20
CA LEU A 270 -6.35 -14.35 -8.30
C LEU A 270 -7.34 -14.95 -7.29
N ARG A 271 -7.31 -14.48 -6.03
CA ARG A 271 -8.25 -14.93 -4.98
C ARG A 271 -9.70 -14.54 -5.24
N GLN A 272 -9.95 -13.44 -5.95
CA GLN A 272 -11.30 -12.94 -6.21
C GLN A 272 -11.94 -13.55 -7.48
N ARG A 273 -11.19 -14.37 -8.24
CA ARG A 273 -11.62 -14.92 -9.53
C ARG A 273 -12.89 -15.78 -9.44
N ASP A 274 -13.15 -16.41 -8.30
CA ASP A 274 -14.30 -17.32 -8.13
C ASP A 274 -15.64 -16.57 -7.93
N GLY A 275 -15.61 -15.26 -7.65
CA GLY A 275 -16.82 -14.47 -7.34
C GLY A 275 -17.33 -13.57 -8.48
N ALA A 276 -16.46 -13.16 -9.39
CA ALA A 276 -16.77 -12.41 -10.61
C ALA A 276 -15.62 -12.61 -11.59
N GLU A 277 -15.89 -12.71 -12.90
CA GLU A 277 -14.83 -12.90 -13.91
C GLU A 277 -13.85 -11.71 -13.83
N ALA A 278 -12.73 -11.89 -13.12
CA ALA A 278 -11.74 -10.84 -12.94
C ALA A 278 -11.30 -10.39 -14.33
N PRO A 279 -11.30 -9.07 -14.65
CA PRO A 279 -11.14 -8.61 -16.02
C PRO A 279 -9.75 -8.97 -16.54
N LEU A 280 -9.68 -10.04 -17.34
CA LEU A 280 -8.42 -10.49 -17.93
C LEU A 280 -8.00 -9.54 -19.05
N VAL A 281 -6.70 -9.38 -19.19
CA VAL A 281 -6.07 -8.61 -20.26
C VAL A 281 -5.58 -9.61 -21.30
N ASP A 282 -5.88 -9.36 -22.57
CA ASP A 282 -5.35 -10.19 -23.66
C ASP A 282 -3.87 -9.88 -23.92
N ARG A 283 -3.20 -10.82 -24.61
CA ARG A 283 -1.79 -10.70 -25.00
C ARG A 283 -1.50 -9.45 -25.83
N GLU A 284 -2.38 -9.11 -26.76
CA GLU A 284 -2.18 -7.98 -27.69
C GLU A 284 -2.10 -6.67 -26.93
N ARG A 285 -2.99 -6.49 -25.94
CA ARG A 285 -2.99 -5.33 -25.06
C ARG A 285 -1.73 -5.25 -24.19
N LEU A 286 -1.24 -6.36 -23.63
CA LEU A 286 0.02 -6.34 -22.88
C LEU A 286 1.22 -6.01 -23.76
N THR A 287 1.24 -6.55 -24.98
CA THR A 287 2.26 -6.22 -25.98
C THR A 287 2.23 -4.73 -26.32
N GLY A 288 1.02 -4.16 -26.49
CA GLY A 288 0.83 -2.73 -26.71
C GLY A 288 1.32 -1.85 -25.55
N GLU A 289 1.05 -2.23 -24.29
CA GLU A 289 1.59 -1.50 -23.12
C GLU A 289 3.12 -1.56 -23.09
N LEU A 290 3.72 -2.71 -23.41
CA LEU A 290 5.18 -2.86 -23.51
C LEU A 290 5.77 -2.03 -24.64
N ASP A 291 5.09 -1.93 -25.78
CA ASP A 291 5.53 -1.09 -26.90
C ASP A 291 5.44 0.41 -26.56
N VAL A 292 4.39 0.84 -25.84
CA VAL A 292 4.31 2.20 -25.30
C VAL A 292 5.46 2.47 -24.32
N LEU A 293 5.81 1.50 -23.47
CA LEU A 293 6.97 1.61 -22.59
C LEU A 293 8.28 1.72 -23.39
N ARG A 294 8.47 0.91 -24.44
CA ARG A 294 9.63 0.97 -25.34
C ARG A 294 9.77 2.34 -26.01
N GLN A 295 8.66 2.95 -26.43
CA GLN A 295 8.66 4.30 -27.03
C GLN A 295 9.10 5.39 -26.05
N ARG A 296 8.91 5.18 -24.75
CA ARG A 296 9.25 6.13 -23.68
C ARG A 296 10.52 5.75 -22.92
N ARG A 297 11.34 4.87 -23.51
CA ARG A 297 12.59 4.35 -22.93
C ARG A 297 13.50 5.44 -22.37
N ASP A 298 13.65 6.55 -23.10
CA ASP A 298 14.56 7.64 -22.72
C ASP A 298 14.11 8.40 -21.46
N GLU A 299 12.88 8.18 -21.00
CA GLU A 299 12.32 8.74 -19.78
C GLU A 299 12.63 7.89 -18.53
N LEU A 300 13.24 6.71 -18.67
CA LEU A 300 13.57 5.81 -17.56
C LEU A 300 15.00 6.04 -17.04
N GLU A 301 15.20 5.84 -15.73
CA GLU A 301 16.54 5.86 -15.12
C GLU A 301 17.41 4.70 -15.63
N ASN A 302 16.81 3.50 -15.77
CA ASN A 302 17.43 2.35 -16.43
C ASN A 302 16.65 1.96 -17.70
N PRO A 303 17.07 2.43 -18.89
CA PRO A 303 16.32 2.24 -20.14
C PRO A 303 16.28 0.78 -20.64
N TYR A 304 17.11 -0.12 -20.12
CA TYR A 304 17.25 -1.50 -20.60
C TYR A 304 16.69 -2.55 -19.62
N ALA A 305 16.07 -2.11 -18.52
CA ALA A 305 15.57 -3.00 -17.47
C ALA A 305 14.52 -4.03 -17.95
N PHE A 306 13.91 -3.82 -19.11
CA PHE A 306 12.81 -4.62 -19.64
C PHE A 306 13.09 -5.22 -21.04
N ASP A 307 14.33 -5.16 -21.53
CA ASP A 307 14.68 -5.66 -22.88
C ASP A 307 14.46 -7.17 -23.06
N HIS A 308 14.53 -7.92 -21.96
CA HIS A 308 14.31 -9.36 -21.93
C HIS A 308 12.82 -9.74 -21.82
N VAL A 309 11.93 -8.76 -21.66
CA VAL A 309 10.50 -8.99 -21.51
C VAL A 309 9.84 -9.11 -22.88
N SER A 310 9.14 -10.22 -23.09
CA SER A 310 8.24 -10.42 -24.22
C SER A 310 6.99 -11.18 -23.77
N PHE A 311 5.92 -11.04 -24.55
CA PHE A 311 4.67 -11.78 -24.35
C PHE A 311 4.45 -12.78 -25.50
N ASP A 312 5.56 -13.21 -26.12
CA ASP A 312 5.62 -13.95 -27.38
C ASP A 312 5.17 -15.40 -27.28
#